data_AF-A0A944GI96-F1
#
_entry.id   AF-A0A944GI96-F1
#
_cell.length_a   1.000
_cell.length_b   1.000
_cell.length_c   1.000
_cell.angle_alpha   90.00
_cell.angle_beta   90.00
_cell.angle_gamma   90.00
#
_symmetry.space_group_name_H-M   'P 1'
#
loop_
_entity.id
_entity.type
_entity.pdbx_description
1 polymer ?
#
loop_
_entity_poly.entity_id
_entity_poly.type
_entity_poly.pdbx_seq_one_letter_code
_entity_poly.pdbx_strand_id
1 'polypeptide(L)'
;MLEAFFASIFVGLILLGLLALSYGIMFKLLMPKGKYDYYIIIPSEGCGEEITQAAYSARTKLNLIGDENHGKVLVLDKGMNEAQRLSCLNVCRQTNGIYLVSVEELEELFK
;
A
#
# COMPACT_ATOMS: atom_id res chain seq x y z
N MET A 1 4.13 -23.27 47.61
CA MET A 1 4.88 -23.34 46.33
C MET A 1 3.96 -23.35 45.12
N LEU A 2 2.89 -24.15 45.11
CA LEU A 2 1.93 -24.20 44.00
C LEU A 2 1.19 -22.87 43.75
N GLU A 3 0.78 -22.16 44.80
CA GLU A 3 0.12 -20.84 44.68
C GLU A 3 1.04 -19.77 44.09
N ALA A 4 2.32 -19.73 44.49
CA ALA A 4 3.30 -18.81 43.94
C ALA A 4 3.58 -19.09 42.45
N PHE A 5 3.52 -20.37 42.05
CA PHE A 5 3.64 -20.78 40.65
C PHE A 5 2.44 -20.34 39.81
N PHE A 6 1.22 -20.53 40.30
CA PHE A 6 0.02 -20.04 39.62
C PHE A 6 -0.03 -18.50 39.57
N ALA A 7 0.41 -17.83 40.63
CA ALA A 7 0.49 -16.37 40.66
C ALA A 7 1.48 -15.83 39.62
N SER A 8 2.65 -16.47 39.44
CA SER A 8 3.63 -16.01 38.44
C SER A 8 3.13 -16.18 37.01
N ILE A 9 2.45 -17.30 36.71
CA ILE A 9 1.80 -17.53 35.41
C ILE A 9 0.73 -16.48 35.15
N PHE A 10 -0.08 -16.18 36.16
CA PHE A 10 -1.15 -15.18 36.03
C PHE A 10 -0.60 -13.78 35.76
N VAL A 11 0.45 -13.38 36.47
CA VAL A 11 1.16 -12.11 36.22
C VAL A 11 1.76 -12.08 34.82
N GLY A 12 2.35 -13.19 34.35
CA GLY A 12 2.89 -13.31 33.00
C GLY A 12 1.83 -13.13 31.92
N LEU A 13 0.65 -13.74 32.09
CA LEU A 13 -0.48 -13.59 31.18
C LEU A 13 -1.02 -12.16 31.16
N ILE A 14 -1.09 -11.49 32.31
CA ILE A 14 -1.50 -10.08 32.39
C ILE A 14 -0.52 -9.18 31.61
N LEU A 15 0.79 -9.40 31.77
CA LEU A 15 1.82 -8.64 31.05
C LEU A 15 1.73 -8.86 29.54
N LEU A 16 1.57 -10.11 29.11
CA LEU A 16 1.35 -10.45 27.69
C LEU A 16 0.09 -9.80 27.14
N GLY A 17 -1.00 -9.82 27.91
CA GLY A 17 -2.26 -9.17 27.54
C GLY A 17 -2.13 -7.66 27.39
N LEU A 18 -1.44 -7.00 28.33
CA LEU A 18 -1.15 -5.56 28.27
C LEU A 18 -0.29 -5.20 27.06
N LEU A 19 0.73 -6.01 26.76
CA LEU A 19 1.60 -5.80 25.61
C LEU A 19 0.84 -6.01 24.30
N ALA A 20 0.03 -7.05 24.18
CA ALA A 20 -0.83 -7.27 23.02
C ALA A 20 -1.84 -6.11 22.84
N LEU A 21 -2.42 -5.60 23.93
CA LEU A 21 -3.34 -4.47 23.89
C LEU A 21 -2.65 -3.19 23.42
N SER A 22 -1.45 -2.89 23.92
CA SER A 22 -0.70 -1.69 23.51
C SER A 22 -0.32 -1.75 22.03
N TYR A 23 0.15 -2.91 21.54
CA TYR A 23 0.39 -3.13 20.12
C TYR A 23 -0.89 -2.99 19.29
N GLY A 24 -2.02 -3.54 19.74
CA GLY A 24 -3.30 -3.42 19.05
C GLY A 24 -3.78 -1.97 18.93
N ILE A 25 -3.64 -1.17 19.99
CA ILE A 25 -3.98 0.26 19.97
C ILE A 25 -3.06 1.02 19.03
N MET A 26 -1.74 0.76 19.09
CA MET A 26 -0.76 1.39 18.20
C MET A 26 -1.07 1.08 16.74
N PHE A 27 -1.37 -0.18 16.42
CA PHE A 27 -1.73 -0.61 15.07
C PHE A 27 -3.02 0.07 14.59
N LYS A 28 -4.03 0.16 15.44
CA LYS A 28 -5.30 0.85 15.12
C LYS A 28 -5.12 2.37 14.90
N LEU A 29 -4.17 3.00 15.59
CA LEU A 29 -3.83 4.42 15.40
C LEU A 29 -3.04 4.66 14.11
N LEU A 30 -2.18 3.71 13.74
CA LEU A 30 -1.37 3.77 12.52
C LEU A 30 -2.15 3.43 11.25
N MET A 31 -3.27 2.71 11.37
CA MET A 31 -4.14 2.46 10.23
C MET A 31 -4.65 3.79 9.66
N PRO A 32 -4.51 4.03 8.35
CA PRO A 32 -5.14 5.16 7.70
C PRO A 32 -6.64 5.10 7.97
N LYS A 33 -7.21 6.22 8.38
CA LYS A 33 -8.66 6.40 8.31
C LYS A 33 -8.98 6.51 6.83
N GLY A 34 -9.34 5.40 6.19
CA GLY A 34 -9.71 5.27 4.76
C GLY A 34 -10.88 6.15 4.36
N LYS A 35 -10.69 7.46 4.44
CA LYS A 35 -11.70 8.50 4.26
C LYS A 35 -11.48 9.27 2.97
N TYR A 36 -10.30 9.13 2.36
CA TYR A 36 -9.92 9.80 1.12
C TYR A 36 -9.14 8.83 0.24
N ASP A 37 -9.51 8.80 -1.03
CA ASP A 37 -8.72 8.14 -2.07
C ASP A 37 -7.44 8.94 -2.28
N TYR A 38 -6.31 8.25 -2.36
CA TYR A 38 -5.02 8.87 -2.61
C TYR A 38 -4.29 8.14 -3.72
N TYR A 39 -3.56 8.93 -4.50
CA TYR A 39 -2.94 8.49 -5.73
C TYR A 39 -1.43 8.68 -5.63
N ILE A 40 -0.67 7.62 -5.83
CA ILE A 40 0.78 7.70 -6.00
C ILE A 40 1.04 7.85 -7.50
N ILE A 41 1.54 9.02 -7.91
CA ILE A 41 1.82 9.32 -9.31
C ILE A 41 3.30 9.03 -9.59
N ILE A 42 3.57 8.16 -10.57
CA ILE A 42 4.91 7.82 -11.04
C ILE A 42 5.02 8.33 -12.49
N PRO A 43 5.67 9.48 -12.72
CA PRO A 43 5.91 9.97 -14.07
C PRO A 43 6.89 9.06 -14.79
N SER A 44 6.58 8.69 -16.04
CA SER A 44 7.46 7.85 -16.81
C SER A 44 7.45 8.15 -18.31
N GLU A 45 8.65 8.17 -18.89
CA GLU A 45 8.90 8.33 -20.33
C GLU A 45 9.06 6.97 -21.04
N GLY A 46 9.01 5.86 -20.30
CA GLY A 46 9.10 4.51 -20.85
C GLY A 46 8.69 3.43 -19.84
N CYS A 47 8.65 2.18 -20.27
CA CYS A 47 8.31 1.06 -19.37
C CYS A 47 9.52 0.17 -19.11
N GLY A 48 10.49 0.73 -18.38
CA GLY A 48 11.66 -0.01 -17.91
C GLY A 48 11.39 -0.79 -16.62
N GLU A 49 12.34 -1.67 -16.27
CA GLU A 49 12.26 -2.51 -15.06
C GLU A 49 12.21 -1.68 -13.76
N GLU A 50 12.81 -0.50 -13.75
CA GLU A 50 12.78 0.42 -12.61
C GLU A 50 11.36 0.94 -12.32
N ILE A 51 10.61 1.30 -13.35
CA ILE A 51 9.26 1.86 -13.23
C ILE A 51 8.28 0.79 -12.79
N THR A 52 8.43 -0.43 -13.33
CA THR A 52 7.61 -1.56 -12.90
C THR A 52 7.91 -1.89 -11.44
N GLN A 53 9.18 -2.00 -11.04
CA GLN A 53 9.57 -2.20 -9.64
C GLN A 53 9.06 -1.09 -8.72
N ALA A 54 9.12 0.17 -9.14
CA ALA A 54 8.59 1.30 -8.39
C ALA A 54 7.07 1.20 -8.18
N ALA A 55 6.32 0.87 -9.24
CA ALA A 55 4.88 0.70 -9.18
C ALA A 55 4.47 -0.49 -8.29
N TYR A 56 5.16 -1.63 -8.41
CA TYR A 56 4.97 -2.79 -7.55
C TYR A 56 5.30 -2.50 -6.09
N SER A 57 6.40 -1.80 -5.84
CA SER A 57 6.83 -1.40 -4.49
C SER A 57 5.83 -0.44 -3.86
N ALA A 58 5.32 0.52 -4.63
CA ALA A 58 4.26 1.41 -4.19
C ALA A 58 3.00 0.61 -3.83
N ARG A 59 2.53 -0.28 -4.70
CA ARG A 59 1.33 -1.10 -4.43
C ARG A 59 1.50 -2.00 -3.22
N THR A 60 2.67 -2.61 -3.05
CA THR A 60 2.97 -3.47 -1.89
C THR A 60 2.91 -2.66 -0.59
N LYS A 61 3.47 -1.44 -0.59
CA LYS A 61 3.40 -0.54 0.58
C LYS A 61 1.96 -0.14 0.89
N LEU A 62 1.14 0.14 -0.13
CA LEU A 62 -0.29 0.46 0.06
C LEU A 62 -1.04 -0.70 0.73
N ASN A 63 -0.83 -1.92 0.24
CA ASN A 63 -1.45 -3.11 0.81
C ASN A 63 -1.01 -3.35 2.27
N LEU A 64 0.28 -3.14 2.58
CA LEU A 64 0.81 -3.28 3.95
C LEU A 64 0.21 -2.28 4.94
N ILE A 65 -0.12 -1.08 4.45
CA ILE A 65 -0.73 -0.02 5.26
C ILE A 65 -2.23 -0.29 5.50
N GLY A 66 -2.78 -1.36 4.91
CA GLY A 66 -4.17 -1.79 5.11
C GLY A 66 -5.16 -1.01 4.25
N ASP A 67 -4.67 -0.38 3.18
CA ASP A 67 -5.46 0.51 2.34
C ASP A 67 -5.55 0.00 0.89
N GLU A 68 -6.06 -1.21 0.75
CA GLU A 68 -6.19 -1.87 -0.55
C GLU A 68 -7.15 -1.14 -1.49
N ASN A 69 -8.14 -0.41 -0.95
CA ASN A 69 -9.24 0.18 -1.68
C ASN A 69 -9.08 1.68 -1.98
N HIS A 70 -8.43 2.47 -1.12
CA HIS A 70 -8.29 3.92 -1.34
C HIS A 70 -6.96 4.30 -2.00
N GLY A 71 -5.93 3.48 -1.81
CA GLY A 71 -4.62 3.70 -2.40
C GLY A 71 -4.52 3.18 -3.83
N LYS A 72 -4.37 4.08 -4.82
CA LYS A 72 -4.15 3.73 -6.23
C LYS A 72 -2.77 4.21 -6.69
N VAL A 73 -2.12 3.44 -7.57
CA VAL A 73 -0.87 3.84 -8.21
C VAL A 73 -1.17 4.22 -9.66
N LEU A 74 -0.77 5.43 -10.05
CA LEU A 74 -0.93 5.97 -11.39
C LEU A 74 0.45 6.10 -12.03
N VAL A 75 0.70 5.37 -13.12
CA VAL A 75 1.85 5.58 -13.99
C VAL A 75 1.44 6.62 -15.02
N LEU A 76 2.10 7.77 -15.01
CA LEU A 76 1.79 8.87 -15.92
C LEU A 76 2.66 8.76 -17.19
N ASP A 77 1.98 8.68 -18.34
CA ASP A 77 2.60 8.65 -19.66
C ASP A 77 3.12 10.05 -20.05
N LYS A 78 4.45 10.19 -20.16
CA LYS A 78 5.14 11.43 -20.59
C LYS A 78 5.63 11.39 -22.05
N GLY A 79 5.04 10.54 -22.88
CA GLY A 79 5.43 10.41 -24.29
C GLY A 79 6.06 9.06 -24.61
N MET A 80 5.49 7.99 -24.06
CA MET A 80 5.90 6.62 -24.35
C MET A 80 5.61 6.27 -25.81
N ASN A 81 6.51 5.47 -26.42
CA ASN A 81 6.20 4.82 -27.69
C ASN A 81 5.14 3.72 -27.50
N GLU A 82 4.43 3.37 -28.58
CA GLU A 82 3.33 2.40 -28.55
C GLU A 82 3.73 1.03 -27.96
N ALA A 83 4.94 0.55 -28.27
CA ALA A 83 5.48 -0.68 -27.69
C ALA A 83 5.73 -0.59 -26.17
N GLN A 84 6.19 0.57 -25.68
CA GLN A 84 6.42 0.81 -24.25
C GLN A 84 5.10 0.94 -23.50
N ARG A 85 4.13 1.63 -24.09
CA ARG A 85 2.75 1.74 -23.57
C ARG A 85 2.11 0.36 -23.41
N LEU A 86 2.22 -0.50 -24.42
CA LEU A 86 1.73 -1.88 -24.37
C LEU A 86 2.39 -2.70 -23.24
N SER A 87 3.71 -2.56 -23.08
CA SER A 87 4.44 -3.20 -21.98
C SER A 87 3.92 -2.76 -20.61
N CYS A 88 3.71 -1.45 -20.42
CA CYS A 88 3.18 -0.91 -19.16
C CYS A 88 1.72 -1.31 -18.91
N LEU A 89 0.90 -1.36 -19.96
CA LEU A 89 -0.47 -1.89 -19.85
C LEU A 89 -0.48 -3.35 -19.41
N ASN A 90 0.45 -4.18 -19.90
CA ASN A 90 0.55 -5.57 -19.45
C ASN A 90 0.88 -5.66 -17.95
N VAL A 91 1.79 -4.82 -17.46
CA VAL A 91 2.13 -4.75 -16.04
C VAL A 91 0.96 -4.27 -15.19
N CYS A 92 0.25 -3.24 -15.65
CA CYS A 92 -0.96 -2.74 -14.97
C CYS A 92 -2.07 -3.81 -14.91
N ARG A 93 -2.21 -4.62 -15.96
CA ARG A 93 -3.21 -5.71 -16.00
C ARG A 93 -2.87 -6.88 -15.07
N GLN A 94 -1.59 -7.11 -14.79
CA GLN A 94 -1.15 -8.17 -13.87
C GLN A 94 -1.47 -7.84 -12.42
N THR A 95 -1.59 -6.56 -12.06
CA THR A 95 -1.73 -6.12 -10.67
C THR A 95 -2.86 -5.11 -10.50
N ASN A 96 -3.90 -5.51 -9.78
CA ASN A 96 -4.99 -4.61 -9.43
C ASN A 96 -4.49 -3.42 -8.60
N GLY A 97 -4.93 -2.21 -8.98
CA GLY A 97 -4.59 -0.96 -8.31
C GLY A 97 -3.42 -0.18 -8.92
N ILE A 98 -2.84 -0.66 -10.03
CA ILE A 98 -1.87 0.08 -10.86
C ILE A 98 -2.55 0.44 -12.19
N TYR A 99 -2.55 1.71 -12.55
CA TYR A 99 -3.17 2.22 -13.77
C TYR A 99 -2.17 3.03 -14.58
N LEU A 100 -2.24 2.90 -15.90
CA LEU A 100 -1.54 3.79 -16.82
C LEU A 100 -2.51 4.90 -17.21
N VAL A 101 -2.09 6.15 -17.06
CA VAL A 101 -2.89 7.34 -17.39
C VAL A 101 -2.10 8.32 -18.24
N SER A 102 -2.78 8.98 -19.18
CA SER A 102 -2.21 10.11 -19.91
C SER A 102 -2.28 11.39 -19.08
N VAL A 103 -1.60 12.45 -19.56
CA VAL A 103 -1.66 13.77 -18.92
C VAL A 103 -3.08 14.33 -18.96
N GLU A 104 -3.82 14.13 -20.06
CA GLU A 104 -5.21 14.58 -20.17
C GLU A 104 -6.14 13.84 -19.20
N GLU A 105 -6.00 12.51 -19.08
CA GLU A 105 -6.78 11.70 -18.14
C GLU A 105 -6.48 12.08 -16.68
N LEU A 106 -5.23 12.46 -16.38
CA LEU A 106 -4.85 12.94 -15.06
C LEU A 106 -5.57 14.27 -14.73
N GLU A 107 -5.64 15.20 -15.68
CA GLU A 107 -6.34 16.47 -15.47
C GLU A 107 -7.84 16.29 -15.24
N GLU A 108 -8.47 15.30 -15.90
CA GLU A 108 -9.88 14.96 -15.66
C GLU A 108 -10.12 14.35 -14.27
N LEU A 109 -9.16 13.57 -13.75
CA LEU A 109 -9.27 12.95 -12.42
C LEU A 109 -9.20 13.97 -11.26
N PHE A 110 -8.59 15.14 -11.49
CA PHE A 110 -8.39 16.17 -10.47
C PHE A 110 -9.23 17.45 -10.69
N LYS A 111 -10.12 17.45 -11.68
CA LYS A 111 -11.14 18.50 -11.89
C LYS A 111 -12.37 18.27 -11.02
#